data_AF-A0A218QJ62-F1
#
_entry.id   AF-A0A218QJ62-F1
#
_cell.length_a   1.000
_cell.length_b   1.000
_cell.length_c   1.000
_cell.angle_alpha   90.00
_cell.angle_beta   90.00
_cell.angle_gamma   90.00
#
_symmetry.space_group_name_H-M   'P 1'
#
loop_
_entity.id
_entity.type
_entity.pdbx_description
1 polymer ?
#
loop_
_entity_poly.entity_id
_entity_poly.type
_entity_poly.pdbx_seq_one_letter_code
_entity_poly.pdbx_strand_id
1 'polypeptide(L)' 'MTANTVTPTARLVEVFCAIQEEGLNVGTRQIFIRFALCDLRYHFCDSAHTWNAPSSCRIERSPGLRDE' A
#
# COMPACT_ATOMS: atom_id res chain seq x y z
N MET A 1 27.23 14.57 -16.60
CA MET A 1 25.84 14.48 -16.10
C MET A 1 25.61 13.04 -15.66
N THR A 2 25.84 12.74 -14.38
CA THR A 2 25.62 11.39 -13.82
C THR A 2 24.15 11.26 -13.46
N ALA A 3 23.45 10.35 -14.12
CA ALA A 3 22.08 10.00 -13.75
C ALA A 3 22.11 9.35 -12.36
N ASN A 4 21.44 9.97 -11.38
CA ASN A 4 21.22 9.35 -10.07
C ASN A 4 20.24 8.19 -10.28
N THR A 5 20.76 6.97 -10.43
CA THR A 5 19.92 5.77 -10.54
C THR A 5 19.40 5.41 -9.15
N VAL A 6 18.17 5.79 -8.85
CA VAL A 6 17.49 5.38 -7.63
C VAL A 6 17.06 3.93 -7.79
N THR A 7 17.69 3.01 -7.05
CA THR A 7 17.26 1.63 -6.96
C THR A 7 16.13 1.54 -5.93
N PRO A 8 14.91 1.10 -6.32
CA PRO A 8 13.80 0.96 -5.38
C PRO A 8 14.10 -0.14 -4.35
N THR A 9 13.92 0.15 -3.07
CA THR A 9 14.19 -0.77 -1.94
C THR A 9 12.96 -1.50 -1.43
N ALA A 10 11.76 -1.08 -1.85
CA ALA A 10 10.49 -1.65 -1.43
C ALA A 10 9.53 -1.77 -2.62
N ARG A 11 8.63 -2.76 -2.56
CA ARG A 11 7.56 -2.96 -3.54
C ARG A 11 6.23 -2.64 -2.89
N LEU A 12 5.67 -1.49 -3.21
CA LEU A 12 4.44 -0.97 -2.63
C LEU A 12 3.32 -0.99 -3.66
N VAL A 13 2.10 -1.23 -3.19
CA VAL A 13 0.88 -1.12 -3.98
C VAL A 13 0.29 0.27 -3.79
N GLU A 14 0.10 0.68 -2.54
CA GLU A 14 -0.54 1.93 -2.17
C GLU A 14 -0.12 2.44 -0.79
N VAL A 15 -0.21 3.76 -0.61
CA VAL A 15 -0.03 4.46 0.67
C VAL A 15 -1.19 5.44 0.83
N PHE A 16 -1.94 5.32 1.93
CA PHE A 16 -3.13 6.15 2.17
C PHE A 16 -3.42 6.30 3.67
N CYS A 17 -4.22 7.31 4.03
CA CYS A 17 -4.69 7.53 5.39
C CYS A 17 -6.12 7.00 5.57
N ALA A 18 -6.32 6.19 6.59
CA ALA A 18 -7.64 5.68 6.96
C ALA A 18 -7.78 5.52 8.47
N ILE A 19 -8.98 5.17 8.93
CA ILE A 19 -9.24 4.75 10.30
C ILE A 19 -9.12 3.23 10.32
N GLN A 20 -8.37 2.68 11.27
CA GLN A 20 -8.26 1.23 11.44
C GLN A 20 -9.62 0.65 11.85
N GLU A 21 -10.09 -0.34 11.10
CA GLU A 21 -11.42 -0.95 11.32
C GLU A 21 -11.33 -2.25 12.14
N GLU A 22 -10.13 -2.79 12.38
CA GLU A 22 -9.92 -4.07 13.06
C GLU A 22 -8.81 -4.07 14.13
N GLY A 23 -8.93 -5.00 15.09
CA GLY A 23 -7.90 -5.26 16.12
C GLY A 23 -7.92 -4.29 17.31
N LEU A 24 -6.77 -4.07 17.93
CA LEU A 24 -6.66 -3.26 19.15
C LEU A 24 -6.75 -1.75 18.91
N ASN A 25 -6.45 -1.31 17.69
CA ASN A 25 -6.40 0.12 17.34
C ASN A 25 -7.65 0.60 16.59
N VAL A 26 -8.75 -0.16 16.66
CA VAL A 26 -10.03 0.19 16.00
C VAL A 26 -10.42 1.63 16.34
N GLY A 27 -10.82 2.38 15.32
CA GLY A 27 -11.23 3.78 15.47
C GLY A 27 -10.06 4.78 15.45
N THR A 28 -8.81 4.30 15.37
CA THR A 28 -7.62 5.18 15.32
C THR A 28 -7.26 5.52 13.88
N ARG A 29 -6.98 6.80 13.60
CA ARG A 29 -6.46 7.25 12.31
C ARG A 29 -4.99 6.85 12.14
N GLN A 30 -4.66 6.22 11.01
CA GLN A 30 -3.33 5.70 10.70
C GLN A 30 -2.99 5.88 9.21
N ILE A 31 -1.69 5.83 8.89
CA ILE A 31 -1.22 5.69 7.52
C ILE A 31 -1.03 4.20 7.24
N PHE A 32 -1.66 3.70 6.20
CA PHE A 32 -1.51 2.35 5.71
C PHE A 32 -0.47 2.34 4.59
N ILE A 33 0.48 1.42 4.69
CA ILE A 33 1.48 1.16 3.66
C ILE A 33 1.28 -0.28 3.22
N ARG A 34 0.69 -0.49 2.05
CA ARG A 34 0.39 -1.82 1.54
C ARG A 34 1.52 -2.31 0.64
N PHE A 35 2.19 -3.37 1.07
CA PHE A 35 3.24 -4.02 0.29
C PHE A 35 2.67 -4.96 -0.77
N ALA A 36 3.43 -5.12 -1.84
CA ALA A 36 3.17 -6.13 -2.86
C ALA A 36 3.87 -7.45 -2.52
N LEU A 37 3.47 -8.51 -3.22
CA LEU A 37 4.02 -9.87 -3.16
C LEU A 37 3.72 -10.61 -1.86
N CYS A 38 2.46 -11.01 -1.69
CA CYS A 38 2.14 -12.10 -0.78
C CYS A 38 2.58 -13.44 -1.40
N ASP A 39 2.94 -14.45 -0.62
CA ASP A 39 3.19 -15.83 -1.04
C ASP A 39 1.92 -16.73 -0.93
N LEU A 40 0.93 -16.28 -0.16
CA LEU A 40 -0.35 -16.99 0.03
C LEU A 40 -1.35 -16.64 -1.08
N ARG A 41 -2.08 -17.65 -1.57
CA ARG A 41 -3.04 -17.54 -2.70
C ARG A 41 -4.41 -18.11 -2.35
N TYR A 42 -4.96 -17.67 -1.22
CA TYR A 42 -6.28 -18.11 -0.78
C TYR A 42 -7.41 -17.53 -1.64
N HIS A 43 -8.43 -18.35 -1.90
CA HIS A 43 -9.62 -17.94 -2.65
C HIS A 43 -10.44 -16.83 -1.96
N PHE A 44 -10.33 -16.70 -0.65
CA PHE A 44 -11.05 -15.70 0.15
C PHE A 44 -10.24 -14.42 0.42
N CYS A 45 -9.11 -14.22 -0.27
CA CYS A 45 -8.32 -13.00 -0.12
C CYS A 45 -9.05 -11.82 -0.78
N ASP A 46 -9.49 -10.86 0.03
CA ASP A 46 -10.11 -9.61 -0.42
C ASP A 46 -9.12 -8.66 -1.14
N SER A 47 -7.83 -8.86 -0.91
CA SER A 47 -6.72 -8.02 -1.39
C SER A 47 -5.87 -8.72 -2.45
N ALA A 48 -6.46 -9.58 -3.29
CA ALA A 48 -5.74 -10.39 -4.28
C ALA A 48 -4.92 -9.56 -5.29
N HIS A 49 -5.27 -8.28 -5.50
CA HIS A 49 -4.49 -7.37 -6.35
C HIS A 49 -3.05 -7.12 -5.83
N THR A 50 -2.77 -7.43 -4.56
CA THR A 50 -1.44 -7.28 -3.93
C THR A 50 -0.45 -8.38 -4.30
N TRP A 51 -0.92 -9.46 -4.93
CA TRP A 51 -0.10 -10.62 -5.25
C TRP A 51 1.03 -10.33 -6.25
N ASN A 52 0.90 -9.25 -7.02
CA ASN A 52 1.90 -8.80 -7.99
C ASN A 52 2.42 -7.40 -7.60
N ALA A 53 3.66 -7.11 -7.99
CA ALA A 53 4.25 -5.78 -7.77
C ALA A 53 3.92 -4.87 -8.97
N PRO A 54 3.20 -3.76 -8.78
CA PRO A 54 3.00 -2.78 -9.83
C PRO A 54 4.30 -2.02 -10.13
N SER A 55 4.39 -1.41 -11.32
CA SER A 55 5.53 -0.56 -11.71
C SER A 55 5.58 0.77 -10.94
N SER A 56 4.46 1.18 -10.36
CA SER A 56 4.29 2.41 -9.60
C SER A 56 3.39 2.18 -8.38
N CYS A 57 3.66 2.89 -7.30
CA CYS A 57 2.83 2.91 -6.10
C CYS A 57 1.77 4.02 -6.21
N ARG A 58 0.53 3.73 -5.81
CA ARG A 58 -0.49 4.78 -5.57
C ARG A 58 -0.20 5.49 -4.25
N ILE A 59 -0.35 6.81 -4.21
CA ILE A 59 -0.10 7.58 -3.00
C ILE A 59 -1.21 8.61 -2.88
N GLU A 60 -2.02 8.49 -1.83
CA GLU A 60 -2.97 9.52 -1.43
C GLU A 60 -2.19 10.81 -1.14
N ARG A 61 -2.60 11.91 -1.78
CA ARG A 61 -1.95 13.22 -1.62
C ARG A 61 -2.62 14.03 -0.52
N SER A 62 -3.93 13.86 -0.37
CA SER A 62 -4.76 14.64 0.54
C SER A 62 -5.44 13.70 1.53
N PRO A 63 -5.01 13.65 2.80
CA PRO A 63 -5.47 12.64 3.76
C PRO A 63 -6.99 12.58 3.92
N GLY A 64 -7.57 11.40 3.64
CA GLY A 64 -9.00 11.14 3.75
C GLY A 64 -9.83 11.58 2.55
N LEU A 65 -9.23 12.16 1.50
CA LEU A 65 -9.93 12.46 0.24
C LEU A 65 -9.87 11.31 -0.76
N ARG A 66 -9.03 10.28 -0.51
CA ARG A 66 -8.87 9.11 -1.37
C ARG A 66 -8.53 9.50 -2.82
N ASP A 67 -7.64 10.47 -2.99
CA ASP A 67 -7.15 10.97 -4.28
C ASP A 67 -5.97 10.13 -4.83
N GLU A 68 -6.08 8.81 -4.68
CA GLU A 68 -5.05 7.80 -4.98
C GLU A 68 -5.18 7.10 -6.34
#